data_AF-A0A1P8FE04-F1
#
_entry.id   AF-A0A1P8FE04-F1
#
_cell.length_a   1.000
_cell.length_b   1.000
_cell.length_c   1.000
_cell.angle_alpha   90.00
_cell.angle_beta   90.00
_cell.angle_gamma   90.00
#
_symmetry.space_group_name_H-M   'P 1'
#
loop_
_entity.id
_entity.type
_entity.pdbx_description
1 polymer ?
#
loop_
_entity_poly.entity_id
_entity_poly.type
_entity_poly.pdbx_seq_one_letter_code
_entity_poly.pdbx_strand_id
1 'polypeptide(L)'
;MVTLSREAVARIEHLLSGAEPIDWFLVISWRKGTADVRRTGTGEVSWARTPDEGWVAELAGWKPNKSPRDDSMPLHGDVRLLIQEHFAPGPFPGGEVYVEANEFKVRLHAI
;
A
#
# COMPACT_ATOMS: atom_id res chain seq x y z
N MET A 1 13.01 6.95 -4.10
CA MET A 1 13.38 6.83 -2.66
C MET A 1 12.12 6.87 -1.83
N VAL A 2 11.98 6.03 -0.80
CA VAL A 2 10.82 6.00 0.11
C VAL A 2 11.23 6.55 1.47
N THR A 3 10.40 7.42 2.04
CA THR A 3 10.60 8.00 3.37
C THR A 3 9.38 7.77 4.25
N LEU A 4 9.56 7.82 5.58
CA LEU A 4 8.48 7.73 6.55
C LEU A 4 8.33 9.07 7.26
N SER A 5 7.09 9.55 7.37
CA SER A 5 6.75 10.61 8.32
C SER A 5 6.93 10.13 9.77
N ARG A 6 6.99 11.08 10.71
CA ARG A 6 7.13 10.75 12.15
C ARG A 6 5.93 9.96 12.66
N GLU A 7 4.75 10.29 12.18
CA GLU A 7 3.48 9.64 12.52
C GLU A 7 3.45 8.21 12.00
N ALA A 8 3.99 7.97 10.79
CA ALA A 8 4.12 6.62 10.25
C ALA A 8 5.09 5.76 11.06
N VAL A 9 6.23 6.32 11.48
CA VAL A 9 7.18 5.64 12.37
C VAL A 9 6.50 5.26 13.69
N ALA A 10 5.85 6.21 14.36
CA ALA A 10 5.17 5.96 15.63
C ALA A 10 4.05 4.91 15.49
N ARG A 11 3.33 4.92 14.36
CA ARG A 11 2.28 3.94 14.09
C ARG A 11 2.83 2.54 13.86
N ILE A 12 3.93 2.41 13.13
CA ILE A 12 4.63 1.13 12.94
C ILE A 12 5.06 0.59 14.30
N GLU A 13 5.79 1.38 15.09
CA GLU A 13 6.29 0.96 16.40
C GLU A 13 5.15 0.52 17.33
N HIS A 14 4.05 1.27 17.34
CA HIS A 14 2.86 0.91 18.10
C HIS A 14 2.27 -0.44 17.67
N LEU A 15 2.13 -0.69 16.36
CA LEU A 15 1.59 -1.95 15.84
C LEU A 15 2.51 -3.14 16.13
N LEU A 16 3.83 -2.95 16.07
CA LEU A 16 4.82 -3.98 16.39
C LEU A 16 4.85 -4.32 17.88
N SER A 17 4.64 -3.33 18.76
CA SER A 17 4.71 -3.55 20.21
C SER A 17 3.69 -4.56 20.75
N GLY A 18 2.57 -4.76 20.04
CA GLY A 18 1.51 -5.70 20.40
C GLY A 18 1.47 -6.97 19.54
N ALA A 19 2.44 -7.17 18.66
CA ALA A 19 2.45 -8.27 17.70
C ALA A 19 3.34 -9.45 18.13
N GLU A 20 3.00 -10.64 17.64
CA GLU A 20 3.91 -11.79 17.68
C GLU A 20 5.15 -11.54 16.80
N PRO A 21 6.31 -12.14 17.11
CA PRO A 21 7.52 -12.01 16.31
C PRO A 21 7.34 -12.68 14.95
N ILE A 22 7.05 -11.86 13.94
CA ILE A 22 6.89 -12.21 12.53
C ILE A 22 7.61 -11.19 11.67
N ASP A 23 7.98 -11.56 10.45
CA ASP A 23 8.53 -10.58 9.49
C ASP A 23 7.44 -9.58 9.09
N TRP A 24 7.69 -8.29 9.30
CA TRP A 24 6.75 -7.23 8.97
C TRP A 24 7.12 -6.56 7.66
N PHE A 25 6.12 -6.34 6.81
CA PHE A 25 6.31 -5.68 5.54
C PHE A 25 5.39 -4.47 5.42
N LEU A 26 5.97 -3.33 5.07
CA LEU A 26 5.21 -2.23 4.51
C LEU A 26 5.14 -2.44 3.00
N VAL A 27 3.93 -2.71 2.51
CA VAL A 27 3.66 -2.99 1.10
C VAL A 27 3.13 -1.73 0.42
N ILE A 28 3.85 -1.23 -0.58
CA ILE A 28 3.36 -0.19 -1.47
C ILE A 28 2.85 -0.86 -2.74
N SER A 29 1.60 -0.64 -3.12
CA SER A 29 0.99 -1.24 -4.31
C SER A 29 0.11 -0.26 -5.07
N TRP A 30 -0.12 -0.52 -6.36
CA TRP A 30 -1.07 0.27 -7.16
C TRP A 30 -2.47 -0.34 -7.09
N ARG A 31 -3.45 0.47 -6.71
CA ARG A 31 -4.85 0.06 -6.65
C ARG A 31 -5.68 0.78 -7.72
N LYS A 32 -6.26 -0.02 -8.61
CA LYS A 32 -7.15 0.43 -9.68
C LYS A 32 -8.55 0.70 -9.13
N GLY A 33 -9.22 1.71 -9.67
CA GLY A 33 -10.62 2.00 -9.38
C GLY A 33 -11.50 0.84 -9.83
N THR A 34 -12.51 0.53 -9.03
CA THR A 34 -13.54 -0.46 -9.39
C THR A 34 -14.41 0.06 -10.54
N ALA A 35 -14.74 -0.84 -11.46
CA ALA A 35 -15.76 -0.58 -12.48
C ALA A 35 -17.10 -1.11 -11.96
N ASP A 36 -18.09 -0.24 -11.88
CA ASP A 36 -19.46 -0.60 -11.55
C ASP A 36 -20.28 -0.64 -12.85
N VAL A 37 -20.85 -1.81 -13.12
CA VAL A 37 -21.63 -2.09 -14.32
C VAL A 37 -23.05 -2.34 -13.90
N ARG A 38 -23.95 -1.40 -14.20
CA ARG A 38 -25.35 -1.46 -13.78
C ARG A 38 -26.24 -1.49 -15.02
N ARG A 39 -27.21 -2.40 -15.06
CA ARG A 39 -28.31 -2.30 -16.03
C ARG A 39 -29.28 -1.23 -15.57
N THR A 40 -29.58 -0.27 -16.44
CA THR A 40 -30.59 0.75 -16.19
C THR A 40 -31.98 0.14 -16.40
N GLY A 41 -33.01 0.77 -15.82
CA GLY A 41 -34.41 0.35 -15.97
C GLY A 41 -34.94 0.38 -17.41
N THR A 42 -34.19 0.98 -18.35
CA THR A 42 -34.51 1.08 -19.79
C THR A 42 -33.86 -0.04 -20.62
N GLY A 43 -33.09 -0.95 -19.99
CA GLY A 43 -32.36 -2.02 -20.68
C GLY A 43 -30.97 -1.62 -21.18
N GLU A 44 -30.55 -0.37 -20.96
CA GLU A 44 -29.20 0.10 -21.26
C GLU A 44 -28.21 -0.36 -20.17
N VAL A 45 -26.92 -0.41 -20.53
CA VAL A 45 -25.84 -0.71 -19.57
C VAL A 45 -25.11 0.59 -19.26
N SER A 46 -25.17 1.00 -17.99
CA SER A 46 -24.38 2.12 -17.47
C SER A 46 -23.05 1.61 -16.93
N TRP A 47 -21.97 2.27 -17.35
CA TRP A 47 -20.61 2.00 -16.92
C TRP A 47 -20.14 3.20 -16.10
N ALA A 48 -19.96 3.02 -14.80
CA ALA A 48 -19.34 4.02 -13.94
C ALA A 48 -17.99 3.47 -13.48
N ARG A 49 -16.90 4.21 -13.76
CA ARG A 49 -15.59 3.88 -13.20
C ARG A 49 -15.33 4.78 -12.02
N THR A 50 -15.03 4.20 -10.87
CA THR A 50 -14.43 4.98 -9.78
C THR A 50 -13.02 5.41 -10.21
N PRO A 51 -12.55 6.61 -9.80
CA PRO A 51 -11.17 7.00 -10.03
C PRO A 51 -10.20 5.97 -9.47
N ASP A 52 -9.03 5.82 -10.09
CA ASP A 52 -7.98 4.99 -9.52
C ASP A 52 -7.57 5.56 -8.15
N GLU A 53 -7.46 4.69 -7.14
CA GLU A 53 -6.97 5.07 -5.80
C GLU A 53 -5.47 5.41 -5.84
N GLY A 54 -4.75 4.86 -6.83
CA GLY A 54 -3.34 5.12 -7.06
C GLY A 54 -2.44 4.26 -6.18
N TRP A 55 -1.29 4.82 -5.77
CA TRP A 55 -0.36 4.13 -4.89
C TRP A 55 -0.86 4.15 -3.45
N VAL A 56 -0.99 2.97 -2.85
CA VAL A 56 -1.42 2.78 -1.46
C VAL A 56 -0.34 2.06 -0.67
N ALA A 57 -0.30 2.29 0.64
CA ALA A 57 0.61 1.61 1.57
C ALA A 57 -0.20 0.82 2.60
N GLU A 58 0.24 -0.40 2.88
CA GLU A 58 -0.36 -1.27 3.90
C GLU A 58 0.74 -1.94 4.71
N LEU A 59 0.59 -1.97 6.04
CA LEU A 59 1.48 -2.75 6.90
C LEU A 59 0.88 -4.15 7.09
N ALA A 60 1.61 -5.16 6.64
CA ALA A 60 1.17 -6.55 6.70
C ALA A 60 2.22 -7.42 7.41
N GLY A 61 1.74 -8.24 8.34
CA GLY A 61 2.52 -9.32 8.93
C GLY A 61 2.66 -10.48 7.95
N TRP A 62 3.87 -10.95 7.72
CA TRP A 62 4.12 -12.07 6.84
C TRP A 62 3.87 -13.40 7.55
N LYS A 63 3.24 -14.34 6.83
CA LYS A 63 2.96 -15.68 7.35
C LYS A 63 4.07 -16.66 6.94
N PRO A 64 4.52 -17.55 7.84
CA PRO A 64 5.62 -18.52 7.68
C PRO A 64 5.68 -19.31 6.36
N ASN A 65 4.56 -19.45 5.65
CA ASN A 65 4.43 -20.32 4.48
C ASN A 65 4.55 -19.59 3.13
N LYS A 66 5.00 -18.34 3.08
CA LYS A 66 5.03 -17.55 1.82
C LYS A 66 6.39 -16.92 1.54
N SER A 67 7.48 -17.67 1.30
CA SER A 67 8.89 -17.17 1.17
C SER A 67 9.11 -15.63 1.25
N PRO A 68 9.86 -15.10 2.24
CA PRO A 68 10.14 -13.66 2.31
C PRO A 68 10.66 -13.22 0.96
N ARG A 69 10.01 -12.24 0.34
CA ARG A 69 10.38 -11.81 -1.00
C ARG A 69 11.80 -11.25 -0.94
N ASP A 70 12.74 -11.89 -1.64
CA ASP A 70 14.15 -11.48 -1.72
C ASP A 70 14.29 -10.05 -2.25
N ASP A 71 13.28 -9.58 -2.97
CA ASP A 71 13.07 -8.24 -3.52
C ASP A 71 12.67 -7.17 -2.47
N SER A 72 12.64 -7.51 -1.17
CA SER A 72 12.33 -6.55 -0.10
C SER A 72 13.56 -5.80 0.44
N MET A 73 13.39 -4.50 0.67
CA MET A 73 14.44 -3.60 1.16
C MET A 73 14.25 -3.31 2.65
N PRO A 74 15.32 -3.09 3.44
CA PRO A 74 15.17 -2.59 4.81
C PRO A 74 14.44 -1.22 4.83
N LEU A 75 13.57 -1.00 5.81
CA LEU A 75 12.81 0.26 5.93
C LEU A 75 12.97 0.92 7.31
N HIS A 76 12.50 0.27 8.38
CA HIS A 76 12.56 0.79 9.75
C HIS A 76 12.48 -0.33 10.77
N GLY A 77 13.47 -0.43 11.65
CA GLY A 77 13.57 -1.54 12.61
C GLY A 77 13.51 -2.90 11.89
N ASP A 78 12.60 -3.77 12.35
CA ASP A 78 12.35 -5.10 11.76
C ASP A 78 11.36 -5.07 10.58
N VAL A 79 10.92 -3.88 10.14
CA VAL A 79 10.02 -3.73 8.98
C VAL A 79 10.82 -3.61 7.70
N ARG A 80 10.42 -4.40 6.70
CA ARG A 80 10.93 -4.35 5.33
C ARG A 80 9.94 -3.67 4.39
N LEU A 81 10.42 -2.96 3.40
CA LEU A 81 9.63 -2.39 2.32
C LEU A 81 9.48 -3.40 1.18
N LEU A 82 8.26 -3.54 0.68
CA LEU A 82 7.95 -4.27 -0.54
C LEU A 82 7.16 -3.36 -1.50
N ILE A 83 7.67 -3.16 -2.71
CA ILE A 83 6.97 -2.41 -3.74
C ILE A 83 6.40 -3.41 -4.75
N GLN A 84 5.07 -3.41 -4.89
CA GLN A 84 4.35 -4.26 -5.83
C GLN A 84 3.79 -3.40 -6.96
N GLU A 85 4.48 -3.43 -8.09
CA GLU A 85 4.14 -2.64 -9.28
C GLU A 85 3.16 -3.36 -10.20
N HIS A 86 2.58 -4.49 -9.75
CA HIS A 86 1.58 -5.22 -10.53
C HIS A 86 0.42 -4.28 -10.86
N PHE A 87 0.10 -4.16 -12.14
CA PHE A 87 -0.96 -3.30 -12.68
C PHE A 87 -0.70 -1.78 -12.58
N ALA A 88 0.46 -1.35 -12.09
CA ALA A 88 0.84 0.05 -12.07
C ALA A 88 1.08 0.55 -13.51
N PRO A 89 0.70 1.80 -13.84
CA PRO A 89 0.96 2.39 -15.16
C PRO A 89 2.45 2.67 -15.41
N GLY A 90 3.28 2.64 -14.37
CA GLY A 90 4.72 2.84 -14.42
C GLY A 90 5.37 2.47 -13.09
N PRO A 91 6.70 2.53 -13.01
CA PRO A 91 7.44 2.21 -11.78
C PRO A 91 7.10 3.21 -10.66
N PHE A 92 7.24 2.77 -9.42
CA PHE A 92 7.00 3.63 -8.26
C PHE A 92 7.99 4.80 -8.24
N PRO A 93 7.52 6.06 -8.30
CA PRO A 93 8.43 7.22 -8.42
C PRO A 93 9.16 7.55 -7.11
N GLY A 94 8.81 6.88 -6.01
CA GLY A 94 9.21 7.28 -4.67
C GLY A 94 8.19 8.21 -4.02
N GLY A 95 8.34 8.40 -2.71
CA GLY A 95 7.38 9.16 -1.94
C GLY A 95 7.60 9.09 -0.44
N GLU A 96 6.72 9.77 0.26
CA GLU A 96 6.61 9.76 1.71
C GLU A 96 5.40 8.90 2.11
N VAL A 97 5.61 7.95 3.02
CA VAL A 97 4.53 7.24 3.69
C VAL A 97 4.13 8.00 4.94
N TYR A 98 2.85 8.33 5.02
CA TYR A 98 2.26 9.06 6.14
C TYR A 98 1.02 8.36 6.67
N VAL A 99 0.54 8.80 7.83
CA VAL A 99 -0.68 8.25 8.45
C VAL A 99 -1.77 9.30 8.40
N GLU A 100 -2.93 8.91 7.90
CA GLU A 100 -4.15 9.71 7.90
C GLU A 100 -5.31 8.83 8.33
N ALA A 101 -6.09 9.29 9.32
CA ALA A 101 -7.23 8.53 9.86
C ALA A 101 -6.87 7.07 10.27
N ASN A 102 -5.68 6.86 10.85
CA ASN A 102 -5.11 5.56 11.23
C ASN A 102 -4.75 4.60 10.07
N GLU A 103 -4.80 5.06 8.83
CA GLU A 103 -4.38 4.31 7.65
C GLU A 103 -3.05 4.84 7.12
N PHE A 104 -2.20 3.94 6.60
CA PHE A 104 -1.01 4.34 5.86
C PHE A 104 -1.41 4.85 4.48
N LYS A 105 -0.88 6.00 4.09
CA LYS A 105 -1.07 6.66 2.80
C LYS A 105 0.29 6.97 2.18
N VAL A 106 0.31 7.20 0.87
CA VAL A 106 1.53 7.52 0.13
C VAL A 106 1.36 8.87 -0.54
N ARG A 107 2.29 9.79 -0.26
CA ARG A 107 2.45 11.04 -0.99
C ARG A 107 3.60 10.86 -1.97
N LEU A 108 3.31 10.91 -3.27
CA LEU A 108 4.34 10.77 -4.30
C LEU A 108 5.23 12.01 -4.33
N HIS A 109 6.53 11.81 -4.56
CA HIS A 109 7.40 12.93 -4.92
C HIS A 109 7.03 13.39 -6.33
N ALA A 110 6.92 14.70 -6.54
CA ALA A 110 6.74 15.25 -7.88
C ALA A 110 7.92 14.82 -8.77
N ILE A 111 7.60 14.33 -9.97
CA ILE A 111 8.57 13.94 -11.00
C ILE A 111 9.03 15.20 -11.74
#